data_AF-A0A3C0CSB3-F1
#
_entry.id   AF-A0A3C0CSB3-F1
#
_cell.length_a   1.000
_cell.length_b   1.000
_cell.length_c   1.000
_cell.angle_alpha   90.00
_cell.angle_beta   90.00
_cell.angle_gamma   90.00
#
_symmetry.space_group_name_H-M   'P 1'
#
loop_
_entity.id
_entity.type
_entity.pdbx_description
1 polymer ?
#
loop_
_entity_poly.entity_id
_entity_poly.type
_entity_poly.pdbx_seq_one_letter_code
_entity_poly.pdbx_strand_id
1 'polypeptide(L)'
;MQNPICRCSHGAWRWNVSEERCTEIIEMAEGPSVCARHGEEIRTPPAVLEESAYGIKMWVDKPFDEVLASTRRALSGEGFRVAVEMDVRGMMEEHLGIEYPGYTILGSCSPSMVRELLEIDKDMGLFLPCNVVVYQRDRGTVVEAIDPIAQFSIAGDHGIRDIAISVKQKLQDAINKIAAGLA
;
A
#
# COMPACT_ATOMS: atom_id res chain seq x y z
N MET A 1 -8.18 -30.64 2.96
CA MET A 1 -9.33 -29.91 3.53
C MET A 1 -8.91 -28.45 3.64
N GLN A 2 -9.45 -27.59 2.78
CA GLN A 2 -9.10 -26.17 2.71
C GLN A 2 -9.74 -25.42 3.89
N ASN A 3 -8.93 -24.61 4.59
CA ASN A 3 -9.42 -23.67 5.59
C ASN A 3 -10.35 -22.65 4.92
N PRO A 4 -11.48 -22.27 5.54
CA PRO A 4 -12.39 -21.29 4.97
C PRO A 4 -11.72 -19.91 4.94
N ILE A 5 -11.61 -19.32 3.74
CA ILE A 5 -11.04 -17.99 3.49
C ILE A 5 -12.21 -17.04 3.18
N CYS A 6 -12.34 -15.95 3.94
CA CYS A 6 -13.30 -14.88 3.63
C CYS A 6 -12.87 -14.13 2.36
N ARG A 7 -13.81 -13.77 1.48
CA ARG A 7 -13.53 -12.95 0.29
C ARG A 7 -14.50 -11.76 0.19
N CYS A 8 -13.99 -10.65 -0.32
CA CYS A 8 -14.73 -9.41 -0.58
C CYS A 8 -15.30 -9.40 -2.01
N SER A 9 -16.57 -9.00 -2.18
CA SER A 9 -17.16 -8.72 -3.50
C SER A 9 -18.07 -7.49 -3.44
N HIS A 10 -17.81 -6.48 -4.26
CA HIS A 10 -18.66 -5.28 -4.47
C HIS A 10 -18.86 -4.38 -3.23
N GLY A 11 -17.81 -4.10 -2.46
CA GLY A 11 -17.88 -3.16 -1.33
C GLY A 11 -18.71 -3.66 -0.14
N ALA A 12 -19.09 -4.94 -0.13
CA ALA A 12 -19.73 -5.62 0.98
C ALA A 12 -19.17 -7.04 1.11
N TRP A 13 -18.76 -7.44 2.30
CA TRP A 13 -18.34 -8.81 2.57
C TRP A 13 -19.56 -9.74 2.43
N ARG A 14 -19.53 -10.67 1.45
CA ARG A 14 -20.55 -11.72 1.33
C ARG A 14 -19.89 -13.09 1.28
N TRP A 15 -20.43 -14.00 2.10
CA TRP A 15 -19.99 -15.37 2.24
C TRP A 15 -20.52 -16.27 1.12
N ASN A 16 -19.69 -17.24 0.70
CA ASN A 16 -20.10 -18.30 -0.22
C ASN A 16 -19.67 -19.68 0.29
N VAL A 17 -20.04 -20.03 1.53
CA VAL A 17 -20.15 -21.43 2.01
C VAL A 17 -21.08 -21.47 3.24
N SER A 18 -21.94 -22.50 3.32
CA SER A 18 -22.93 -22.85 4.36
C SER A 18 -22.85 -22.08 5.70
N GLU A 19 -23.88 -21.25 5.90
CA GLU A 19 -24.34 -20.37 7.00
C GLU A 19 -23.91 -20.53 8.48
N GLU A 20 -23.03 -21.43 8.92
CA GLU A 20 -23.07 -21.81 10.35
C GLU A 20 -21.92 -21.36 11.28
N ARG A 21 -20.92 -20.55 10.88
CA ARG A 21 -19.72 -20.39 11.75
C ARG A 21 -19.09 -19.02 11.95
N CYS A 22 -19.74 -17.91 11.60
CA CYS A 22 -19.31 -16.59 12.07
C CYS A 22 -20.37 -16.00 13.01
N THR A 23 -20.01 -15.82 14.28
CA THR A 23 -20.94 -15.31 15.31
C THR A 23 -20.88 -13.80 15.48
N GLU A 24 -19.80 -13.14 15.04
CA GLU A 24 -19.62 -11.70 15.19
C GLU A 24 -18.61 -11.12 14.17
N ILE A 25 -18.96 -9.98 13.56
CA ILE A 25 -18.07 -9.19 12.69
C ILE A 25 -17.67 -7.95 13.49
N ILE A 26 -16.37 -7.72 13.66
CA ILE A 26 -15.87 -6.52 14.35
C ILE A 26 -15.36 -5.56 13.28
N GLU A 27 -16.10 -4.47 13.07
CA GLU A 27 -15.61 -3.32 12.31
C GLU A 27 -14.50 -2.66 13.13
N MET A 28 -13.27 -2.68 12.60
CA MET A 28 -12.17 -1.96 13.20
C MET A 28 -12.23 -0.50 12.76
N ALA A 29 -11.93 0.43 13.68
CA ALA A 29 -11.81 1.84 13.34
C ALA A 29 -10.71 2.10 12.28
N GLU A 30 -9.69 1.23 12.22
CA GLU A 30 -8.62 1.25 11.22
C GLU A 30 -8.12 -0.19 10.94
N GLY A 31 -8.01 -0.57 9.65
CA GLY A 31 -7.62 -1.93 9.19
C GLY A 31 -8.78 -2.73 8.58
N PRO A 32 -8.53 -3.90 7.96
CA PRO A 32 -9.60 -4.70 7.39
C PRO A 32 -10.51 -5.25 8.51
N SER A 33 -11.82 -5.30 8.26
CA SER A 33 -12.78 -5.92 9.18
C SER A 33 -12.36 -7.35 9.55
N VAL A 34 -12.35 -7.65 10.84
CA VAL A 34 -11.88 -8.94 11.38
C VAL A 34 -13.04 -9.81 11.83
N CYS A 35 -12.92 -11.13 11.63
CA CYS A 35 -13.90 -12.09 12.11
C CYS A 35 -13.47 -12.65 13.47
N ALA A 36 -14.38 -12.58 14.45
CA ALA A 36 -14.20 -13.20 15.75
C ALA A 36 -15.23 -14.32 15.93
N ARG A 37 -14.78 -15.47 16.44
CA ARG A 37 -15.68 -16.51 16.96
C ARG A 37 -15.64 -16.45 18.47
N HIS A 38 -16.78 -16.61 19.12
CA HIS A 38 -16.86 -16.58 20.59
C HIS A 38 -15.87 -17.58 21.21
N GLY A 39 -14.85 -17.09 21.92
CA GLY A 39 -13.83 -17.92 22.56
C GLY A 39 -12.64 -18.38 21.70
N GLU A 40 -12.55 -17.97 20.42
CA GLU A 40 -11.36 -18.18 19.58
C GLU A 40 -10.66 -16.85 19.23
N GLU A 41 -9.36 -16.95 18.94
CA GLU A 41 -8.52 -15.81 18.55
C GLU A 41 -9.03 -15.11 17.28
N ILE A 42 -9.02 -13.77 17.30
CA ILE A 42 -9.40 -12.91 16.18
C ILE A 42 -8.49 -13.23 14.99
N ARG A 43 -9.06 -13.69 13.87
CA ARG A 43 -8.30 -14.01 12.65
C ARG A 43 -8.39 -12.86 11.67
N THR A 44 -7.27 -12.18 11.44
CA THR A 44 -7.13 -11.15 10.41
C THR A 44 -7.16 -11.80 9.02
N PRO A 45 -7.91 -11.26 8.05
CA PRO A 45 -7.88 -11.77 6.68
C PRO A 45 -6.46 -11.63 6.09
N PRO A 46 -6.08 -12.49 5.12
CA PRO A 46 -4.83 -12.32 4.39
C PRO A 46 -4.82 -10.94 3.71
N ALA A 47 -3.62 -10.40 3.56
CA ALA A 47 -3.30 -9.08 3.01
C ALA A 47 -4.36 -8.55 2.00
N VAL A 48 -5.01 -7.43 2.35
CA VAL A 48 -6.13 -6.85 1.61
C VAL A 48 -5.64 -5.62 0.85
N LEU A 49 -5.78 -5.65 -0.48
CA LEU A 49 -5.68 -4.44 -1.30
C LEU A 49 -6.91 -3.56 -1.03
N GLU A 50 -6.67 -2.34 -0.56
CA GLU A 50 -7.69 -1.31 -0.43
C GLU A 50 -7.28 -0.11 -1.29
N GLU A 51 -8.21 0.47 -2.06
CA GLU A 51 -7.98 1.75 -2.75
C GLU A 51 -8.52 2.88 -1.88
N SER A 52 -7.67 3.86 -1.57
CA SER A 52 -8.09 5.15 -1.01
C SER A 52 -8.34 6.15 -2.14
N ALA A 53 -8.82 7.35 -1.83
CA ALA A 53 -9.09 8.37 -2.86
C ALA A 53 -7.84 8.79 -3.66
N TYR A 54 -6.64 8.54 -3.14
CA TYR A 54 -5.38 8.97 -3.72
C TYR A 54 -4.24 7.95 -3.55
N GLY A 55 -4.55 6.72 -3.16
CA GLY A 55 -3.54 5.73 -2.81
C GLY A 55 -4.01 4.29 -3.00
N ILE A 56 -3.04 3.41 -3.24
CA ILE A 56 -3.18 1.97 -3.29
C ILE A 56 -2.56 1.42 -2.02
N LYS A 57 -3.38 0.81 -1.17
CA LYS A 57 -3.01 0.39 0.18
C LYS A 57 -3.01 -1.11 0.33
N MET A 58 -2.07 -1.62 1.12
CA MET A 58 -1.99 -3.00 1.53
C MET A 58 -1.55 -3.10 2.98
N TRP A 59 -2.29 -3.86 3.77
CA TRP A 59 -1.85 -4.27 5.10
C TRP A 59 -1.21 -5.66 5.05
N VAL A 60 -0.14 -5.87 5.81
CA VAL A 60 0.61 -7.12 5.88
C VAL A 60 0.90 -7.47 7.33
N ASP A 61 0.62 -8.71 7.73
CA ASP A 61 0.88 -9.23 9.07
C ASP A 61 2.35 -9.58 9.28
N LYS A 62 3.22 -8.57 9.16
CA LYS A 62 4.67 -8.70 9.27
C LYS A 62 5.29 -7.48 9.97
N PRO A 63 6.46 -7.65 10.62
CA PRO A 63 7.17 -6.54 11.24
C PRO A 63 7.55 -5.44 10.25
N PHE A 64 7.60 -4.20 10.74
CA PHE A 64 7.88 -3.01 9.96
C PHE A 64 9.15 -3.12 9.11
N ASP A 65 10.28 -3.50 9.72
CA ASP A 65 11.58 -3.58 9.03
C ASP A 65 11.58 -4.61 7.89
N GLU A 66 10.87 -5.73 8.07
CA GLU A 66 10.72 -6.75 7.04
C GLU A 66 9.92 -6.22 5.85
N VAL A 67 8.77 -5.59 6.13
CA VAL A 67 7.89 -5.04 5.10
C VAL A 67 8.56 -3.88 4.37
N LEU A 68 9.28 -3.02 5.07
CA LEU A 68 10.05 -1.92 4.48
C LEU A 68 11.15 -2.48 3.54
N ALA A 69 11.86 -3.52 3.95
CA ALA A 69 12.85 -4.19 3.09
C ALA A 69 12.21 -4.85 1.86
N SER A 70 11.10 -5.58 2.04
CA SER A 70 10.34 -6.18 0.93
C SER A 70 9.77 -5.12 -0.02
N THR A 71 9.34 -3.96 0.49
CA THR A 71 8.84 -2.85 -0.33
C THR A 71 9.92 -2.35 -1.28
N ARG A 72 11.15 -2.13 -0.78
CA ARG A 72 12.27 -1.71 -1.64
C ARG A 72 12.57 -2.74 -2.74
N ARG A 73 12.57 -4.04 -2.39
CA ARG A 73 12.80 -5.13 -3.37
C ARG A 73 11.68 -5.22 -4.41
N ALA A 74 10.42 -5.14 -3.98
CA ALA A 74 9.27 -5.19 -4.86
C ALA A 74 9.25 -4.03 -5.86
N LEU A 75 9.50 -2.80 -5.39
CA LEU A 75 9.63 -1.61 -6.24
C LEU A 75 10.76 -1.78 -7.27
N SER A 76 11.93 -2.28 -6.83
CA SER A 76 13.05 -2.57 -7.74
C SER A 76 12.69 -3.63 -8.78
N GLY A 77 11.93 -4.65 -8.41
CA GLY A 77 11.48 -5.71 -9.32
C GLY A 77 10.55 -5.22 -10.43
N GLU A 78 9.86 -4.09 -10.22
CA GLU A 78 9.01 -3.43 -11.21
C GLU A 78 9.73 -2.30 -11.97
N GLY A 79 11.05 -2.15 -11.76
CA GLY A 79 11.88 -1.17 -12.44
C GLY A 79 11.85 0.23 -11.83
N PHE A 80 11.28 0.40 -10.63
CA PHE A 80 11.43 1.63 -9.87
C PHE A 80 12.74 1.64 -9.08
N ARG A 81 13.28 2.83 -8.82
CA ARG A 81 14.38 3.04 -7.88
C ARG A 81 13.95 4.01 -6.79
N VAL A 82 14.25 3.66 -5.55
CA VAL A 82 14.11 4.57 -4.41
C VAL A 82 15.18 5.66 -4.56
N ALA A 83 14.75 6.88 -4.86
CA ALA A 83 15.63 8.03 -5.07
C ALA A 83 15.83 8.82 -3.78
N VAL A 84 14.79 8.88 -2.93
CA VAL A 84 14.80 9.56 -1.64
C VAL A 84 14.09 8.70 -0.61
N GLU A 85 14.51 8.83 0.63
CA GLU A 85 13.92 8.15 1.77
C GLU A 85 13.90 9.11 2.96
N MET A 86 12.77 9.13 3.68
CA MET A 86 12.59 9.94 4.87
C MET A 86 12.12 9.04 6.02
N ASP A 87 12.96 8.93 7.05
CA ASP A 87 12.61 8.29 8.32
C ASP A 87 11.82 9.28 9.19
N VAL A 88 10.50 9.14 9.18
CA VAL A 88 9.61 10.03 9.94
C VAL A 88 9.72 9.74 11.42
N ARG A 89 9.92 8.47 11.83
CA ARG A 89 10.12 8.12 13.25
C ARG A 89 11.35 8.84 13.80
N GLY A 90 12.50 8.66 13.14
CA GLY A 90 13.74 9.32 13.54
C GLY A 90 13.62 10.84 13.56
N MET A 91 12.96 11.43 12.56
CA MET A 91 12.71 12.87 12.50
C MET A 91 11.89 13.37 13.70
N MET A 92 10.82 12.66 14.08
CA MET A 92 9.95 13.03 15.21
C MET A 92 10.69 12.93 16.55
N GLU A 93 11.48 11.88 16.75
CA GLU A 93 12.31 11.71 17.94
C GLU A 93 13.36 12.81 18.05
N GLU A 94 14.08 13.10 16.97
CA GLU A 94 15.16 14.10 16.95
C GLU A 94 14.67 15.53 17.16
N HIS A 95 13.58 15.93 16.49
CA HIS A 95 13.16 17.33 16.46
C HIS A 95 12.11 17.68 17.51
N LEU A 96 11.31 16.69 17.95
CA LEU A 96 10.20 16.91 18.88
C LEU A 96 10.32 16.10 20.17
N GLY A 97 11.24 15.14 20.25
CA GLY A 97 11.42 14.28 21.42
C GLY A 97 10.23 13.37 21.71
N ILE A 98 9.43 13.04 20.68
CA ILE A 98 8.25 12.18 20.81
C ILE A 98 8.53 10.78 20.28
N GLU A 99 8.06 9.77 21.00
CA GLU A 99 8.04 8.40 20.50
C GLU A 99 7.01 8.26 19.38
N TYR A 100 7.43 7.72 18.23
CA TYR A 100 6.58 7.59 17.06
C TYR A 100 6.67 6.18 16.47
N PRO A 101 5.54 5.56 16.04
CA PRO A 101 5.57 4.25 15.40
C PRO A 101 6.46 4.26 14.14
N GLY A 102 6.96 3.09 13.72
CA GLY A 102 7.75 2.98 12.50
C GLY A 102 7.03 3.61 11.31
N TYR A 103 7.65 4.59 10.67
CA TYR A 103 7.04 5.32 9.55
C TYR A 103 8.15 5.82 8.63
N THR A 104 8.15 5.34 7.38
CA THR A 104 9.12 5.73 6.35
C THR A 104 8.38 6.13 5.08
N ILE A 105 8.82 7.22 4.46
CA ILE A 105 8.37 7.64 3.13
C ILE A 105 9.47 7.36 2.13
N LEU A 106 9.15 6.55 1.12
CA LEU A 106 10.02 6.25 0.00
C LEU A 106 9.56 7.06 -1.21
N GLY A 107 10.45 7.85 -1.79
CA GLY A 107 10.24 8.46 -3.10
C GLY A 107 10.82 7.56 -4.18
N SER A 108 9.94 6.87 -4.91
CA SER A 108 10.33 5.87 -5.91
C SER A 108 9.97 6.28 -7.33
N CYS A 109 10.87 6.07 -8.29
CA CYS A 109 10.66 6.52 -9.67
C CYS A 109 11.41 5.63 -10.66
N SER A 110 10.87 5.43 -11.87
CA SER A 110 11.63 4.78 -12.97
C SER A 110 12.25 5.85 -13.88
N PRO A 111 13.54 5.74 -14.27
CA PRO A 111 14.17 6.74 -15.13
C PRO A 111 13.48 6.92 -16.50
N SER A 112 12.93 5.84 -17.06
CA SER A 112 12.18 5.88 -18.32
C SER A 112 10.93 6.74 -18.21
N MET A 113 10.16 6.59 -17.12
CA MET A 113 8.96 7.38 -16.86
C MET A 113 9.31 8.85 -16.59
N VAL A 114 10.36 9.11 -15.81
CA VAL A 114 10.83 10.48 -15.56
C VAL A 114 11.14 11.19 -16.88
N ARG A 115 11.88 10.54 -17.77
CA ARG A 115 12.19 11.10 -19.09
C ARG A 115 10.92 11.42 -19.86
N GLU A 116 9.99 10.47 -19.94
CA GLU A 116 8.74 10.62 -20.72
C GLU A 116 7.87 11.77 -20.19
N LEU A 117 7.66 11.85 -18.88
CA LEU A 117 6.88 12.93 -18.25
C LEU A 117 7.53 14.30 -18.47
N LEU A 118 8.86 14.41 -18.31
CA LEU A 118 9.59 15.66 -18.50
C LEU A 118 9.75 16.05 -19.98
N GLU A 119 9.48 15.15 -20.93
CA GLU A 119 9.40 15.47 -22.36
C GLU A 119 8.03 16.06 -22.73
N ILE A 120 6.97 15.65 -22.03
CA ILE A 120 5.62 16.21 -22.17
C ILE A 120 5.56 17.61 -21.56
N ASP A 121 5.95 17.73 -20.29
CA ASP A 121 5.95 18.99 -19.55
C ASP A 121 7.04 18.97 -18.47
N LYS A 122 7.89 19.99 -18.47
CA LYS A 122 9.00 20.13 -17.51
C LYS A 122 8.50 20.30 -16.08
N ASP A 123 7.31 20.85 -15.88
CA ASP A 123 6.72 21.07 -14.56
C ASP A 123 6.18 19.77 -13.94
N MET A 124 6.13 18.66 -14.71
CA MET A 124 5.81 17.33 -14.18
C MET A 124 6.77 16.87 -13.08
N GLY A 125 7.95 17.49 -12.97
CA GLY A 125 8.87 17.30 -11.84
C GLY A 125 8.22 17.51 -10.47
N LEU A 126 7.17 18.34 -10.36
CA LEU A 126 6.41 18.57 -9.12
C LEU A 126 5.67 17.33 -8.63
N PHE A 127 5.40 16.37 -9.51
CA PHE A 127 4.74 15.11 -9.21
C PHE A 127 5.72 13.93 -9.12
N LEU A 128 7.03 14.21 -9.07
CA LEU A 128 8.07 13.19 -8.96
C LEU A 128 8.82 13.35 -7.64
N PRO A 129 9.21 12.25 -6.98
CA PRO A 129 8.94 10.84 -7.32
C PRO A 129 7.53 10.36 -6.86
N CYS A 130 7.15 9.12 -7.20
CA CYS A 130 5.95 8.49 -6.64
C CYS A 130 6.20 8.15 -5.17
N ASN A 131 5.38 8.69 -4.27
CA ASN A 131 5.46 8.40 -2.85
C ASN A 131 4.93 7.01 -2.54
N VAL A 132 5.70 6.27 -1.73
CA VAL A 132 5.29 5.00 -1.12
C VAL A 132 5.57 5.10 0.38
N VAL A 133 4.53 5.08 1.19
CA VAL A 133 4.65 5.10 2.65
C VAL A 133 4.62 3.68 3.17
N VAL A 134 5.48 3.40 4.15
CA VAL A 134 5.45 2.19 4.96
C VAL A 134 5.28 2.64 6.39
N TYR A 135 4.25 2.15 7.08
CA TYR A 135 4.02 2.54 8.46
C TYR A 135 3.46 1.40 9.30
N GLN A 136 3.90 1.36 10.55
CA GLN A 136 3.50 0.39 11.54
C GLN A 136 2.10 0.71 12.08
N ARG A 137 1.31 -0.33 12.32
CA ARG A 137 0.06 -0.27 13.08
C ARG A 137 0.20 -1.14 14.35
N ASP A 138 -0.79 -1.11 15.23
CA ASP A 138 -0.82 -1.95 16.45
C ASP A 138 -0.53 -3.42 16.15
N ARG A 139 -1.01 -3.90 15.00
CA ARG A 139 -0.63 -5.19 14.42
C ARG A 139 -0.24 -5.02 12.97
N GLY A 140 0.89 -5.61 12.59
CA GLY A 140 1.39 -5.60 11.21
C GLY A 140 1.83 -4.23 10.72
N THR A 141 1.98 -4.14 9.41
CA THR A 141 2.51 -2.97 8.71
C THR A 141 1.68 -2.67 7.48
N VAL A 142 1.47 -1.40 7.19
CA VAL A 142 0.81 -0.94 5.98
C VAL A 142 1.85 -0.43 5.00
N VAL A 143 1.64 -0.76 3.72
CA VAL A 143 2.31 -0.13 2.57
C VAL A 143 1.24 0.57 1.77
N GLU A 144 1.42 1.86 1.48
CA GLU A 144 0.53 2.62 0.63
C GLU A 144 1.32 3.42 -0.41
N ALA A 145 1.07 3.16 -1.69
CA ALA A 145 1.63 3.96 -2.78
C ALA A 145 0.62 5.00 -3.24
N ILE A 146 1.09 6.17 -3.64
CA ILE A 146 0.27 7.18 -4.32
C ILE A 146 -0.41 6.56 -5.55
N ASP A 147 -1.69 6.86 -5.79
CA ASP A 147 -2.35 6.52 -7.05
C ASP A 147 -1.89 7.50 -8.13
N PRO A 148 -1.16 7.06 -9.18
CA PRO A 148 -0.67 7.95 -10.23
C PRO A 148 -1.77 8.64 -11.02
N ILE A 149 -2.96 8.02 -11.13
CA ILE A 149 -4.11 8.64 -11.80
C ILE A 149 -4.60 9.83 -10.98
N ALA A 150 -4.71 9.65 -9.65
CA ALA A 150 -5.07 10.75 -8.75
C ALA A 150 -3.97 11.82 -8.72
N GLN A 151 -2.70 11.41 -8.62
CA GLN A 151 -1.53 12.28 -8.57
C GLN A 151 -1.46 13.21 -9.78
N PHE A 152 -1.59 12.67 -10.99
CA PHE A 152 -1.46 13.44 -12.23
C PHE A 152 -2.76 14.14 -12.63
N SER A 153 -3.90 13.82 -12.01
CA SER A 153 -5.18 14.51 -12.30
C SER A 153 -5.12 16.02 -12.08
N ILE A 154 -4.25 16.49 -11.18
CA ILE A 154 -4.03 17.91 -10.89
C ILE A 154 -3.45 18.65 -12.10
N ALA A 155 -2.60 17.99 -12.89
CA ALA A 155 -2.02 18.57 -14.10
C ALA A 155 -3.03 18.62 -15.26
N GLY A 156 -4.14 17.89 -15.19
CA GLY A 156 -5.11 17.78 -16.29
C GLY A 156 -4.72 16.72 -17.33
N ASP A 157 -5.48 16.65 -18.42
CA ASP A 157 -5.28 15.64 -19.48
C ASP A 157 -4.37 16.16 -20.60
N HIS A 158 -3.06 16.04 -20.37
CA HIS A 158 -2.01 16.39 -21.33
C HIS A 158 -1.40 15.13 -22.00
N GLY A 159 -2.20 14.07 -22.22
CA GLY A 159 -1.70 12.82 -22.79
C GLY A 159 -0.88 11.97 -21.81
N ILE A 160 -0.98 12.26 -20.51
CA ILE A 160 -0.28 11.54 -19.42
C ILE A 160 -1.08 10.36 -18.86
N ARG A 161 -2.33 10.18 -19.29
CA ARG A 161 -3.24 9.18 -18.74
C ARG A 161 -2.72 7.75 -18.91
N ASP A 162 -2.18 7.42 -20.07
CA ASP A 162 -1.67 6.07 -20.35
C ASP A 162 -0.41 5.77 -19.52
N ILE A 163 0.42 6.79 -19.30
CA ILE A 163 1.57 6.73 -18.38
C ILE A 163 1.05 6.47 -16.96
N ALA A 164 0.06 7.24 -16.50
CA ALA A 164 -0.55 7.08 -15.17
C ALA A 164 -1.07 5.65 -14.95
N ILE A 165 -1.80 5.09 -15.92
CA ILE A 165 -2.34 3.73 -15.88
C ILE A 165 -1.21 2.70 -15.81
N SER A 166 -0.18 2.85 -16.65
CA SER A 166 0.98 1.95 -16.65
C SER A 166 1.71 1.96 -15.31
N VAL A 167 1.92 3.14 -14.74
CA VAL A 167 2.60 3.32 -13.44
C VAL A 167 1.74 2.76 -12.31
N LYS A 168 0.42 3.00 -12.35
CA LYS A 168 -0.54 2.46 -11.36
C LYS A 168 -0.45 0.94 -11.33
N GLN A 169 -0.47 0.30 -12.50
CA GLN A 169 -0.38 -1.16 -12.62
C GLN A 169 0.92 -1.69 -12.00
N LYS A 170 2.07 -1.07 -12.32
CA LYS A 170 3.36 -1.50 -11.74
C LYS A 170 3.43 -1.31 -10.22
N LEU A 171 2.88 -0.22 -9.69
CA LEU A 171 2.81 -0.01 -8.23
C LEU A 171 1.91 -1.06 -7.56
N GLN A 172 0.77 -1.38 -8.17
CA GLN A 172 -0.12 -2.45 -7.71
C GLN A 172 0.60 -3.80 -7.71
N ASP A 173 1.34 -4.12 -8.78
CA ASP A 173 2.09 -5.38 -8.90
C ASP A 173 3.22 -5.47 -7.85
N ALA A 174 3.94 -4.36 -7.59
CA ALA A 174 4.91 -4.29 -6.51
C ALA A 174 4.24 -4.56 -5.14
N ILE A 175 3.14 -3.88 -4.84
CA ILE A 175 2.42 -4.05 -3.57
C ILE A 175 1.90 -5.49 -3.41
N ASN A 176 1.36 -6.09 -4.47
CA ASN A 176 0.88 -7.47 -4.47
C ASN A 176 1.99 -8.48 -4.16
N LYS A 177 3.22 -8.26 -4.64
CA LYS A 177 4.37 -9.12 -4.35
C LYS A 177 4.74 -9.14 -2.87
N ILE A 178 4.54 -8.02 -2.16
CA ILE A 178 4.80 -7.91 -0.71
C ILE A 178 3.83 -8.84 0.04
N ALA A 179 2.54 -8.80 -0.31
CA ALA A 179 1.51 -9.66 0.26
C ALA A 179 1.75 -11.15 -0.01
N ALA A 180 2.23 -11.50 -1.20
CA ALA A 180 2.52 -12.89 -1.57
C ALA A 180 3.78 -13.47 -0.91
N GLY A 181 4.57 -12.66 -0.19
CA GLY A 181 5.87 -13.07 0.36
C GLY A 181 6.92 -13.35 -0.74
N LEU A 182 6.70 -12.83 -1.95
CA LEU A 182 7.52 -13.10 -3.14
C LEU A 182 8.56 -12.00 -3.44
N ALA A 183 8.90 -11.16 -2.46
CA ALA A 183 9.82 -10.04 -2.63
C ALA A 183 11.05 -10.14 -1.74
#